data_AF-A0A699ZVU3-F1
#
_entry.id   AF-A0A699ZVU3-F1
#
_cell.length_a   1.000
_cell.length_b   1.000
_cell.length_c   1.000
_cell.angle_alpha   90.00
_cell.angle_beta   90.00
_cell.angle_gamma   90.00
#
_symmetry.space_group_name_H-M   'P 1'
#
loop_
_entity.id
_entity.type
_entity.pdbx_description
1 polymer ?
#
loop_
_entity_poly.entity_id
_entity_poly.type
_entity_poly.pdbx_seq_one_letter_code
_entity_poly.pdbx_strand_id
1 'polypeptide(L)'
;MDALRALKAKLKKETSEASADKKFITKAELEAAKLLKLRAEEEEERKRKACHPLHDKLCSVPVPPSQACPLCVQELKRKGISDAVEAITAAKQARPNSSAQAELLLPALSKEEVIRRLRALGQPATLFAEEDVDRLKRLLKSEKEVTVEDENRGGQQENLLRELQKT
;
A
#
# COMPACT_ATOMS: atom_id res chain seq x y z
N MET A 1 -3.76 41.22 5.40
CA MET A 1 -5.15 40.99 5.87
C MET A 1 -6.04 40.33 4.81
N ASP A 2 -5.71 40.44 3.52
CA ASP A 2 -6.59 39.97 2.43
C ASP A 2 -6.52 38.46 2.15
N ALA A 3 -5.39 37.81 2.41
CA ALA A 3 -5.24 36.35 2.23
C ALA A 3 -6.22 35.54 3.10
N LEU A 4 -6.44 35.95 4.35
CA LEU A 4 -7.41 35.32 5.25
C LEU A 4 -8.85 35.55 4.80
N ARG A 5 -9.16 36.71 4.21
CA ARG A 5 -10.48 37.00 3.64
C ARG A 5 -10.73 36.12 2.42
N ALA A 6 -9.73 35.91 1.57
CA ALA A 6 -9.81 35.04 0.41
C ALA A 6 -10.09 33.57 0.79
N LEU A 7 -9.40 33.04 1.81
CA LEU A 7 -9.65 31.67 2.29
C LEU A 7 -11.04 31.52 2.90
N LYS A 8 -11.49 32.49 3.71
CA LYS A 8 -12.86 32.50 4.25
C LYS A 8 -13.92 32.61 3.15
N ALA A 9 -13.65 33.35 2.07
CA ALA A 9 -14.56 33.45 0.93
C ALA A 9 -14.66 32.14 0.15
N LYS A 10 -13.53 31.42 -0.06
CA LYS A 10 -13.53 30.10 -0.72
C LYS A 10 -14.34 29.07 0.09
N LEU A 11 -14.09 28.98 1.39
CA LEU A 11 -14.85 28.09 2.28
C LEU A 11 -16.36 28.41 2.27
N LYS A 12 -16.74 29.70 2.31
CA LYS A 12 -18.14 30.10 2.24
C LYS A 12 -18.79 29.71 0.90
N LYS A 13 -18.08 29.89 -0.22
CA LYS A 13 -18.56 29.49 -1.54
C LYS A 13 -18.77 27.98 -1.64
N GLU A 14 -17.81 27.19 -1.18
CA GLU A 14 -17.93 25.73 -1.15
C GLU A 14 -19.13 25.27 -0.31
N THR A 15 -19.37 25.91 0.85
CA THR A 15 -20.53 25.60 1.69
C THR A 15 -21.85 26.06 1.08
N SER A 16 -21.88 27.22 0.41
CA SER A 16 -23.10 27.74 -0.23
C SER A 16 -23.47 26.96 -1.49
N GLU A 17 -22.49 26.47 -2.24
CA GLU A 17 -22.70 25.61 -3.41
C GLU A 17 -23.23 24.23 -3.01
N ALA A 18 -22.87 23.74 -1.82
CA ALA A 18 -23.45 22.52 -1.27
C ALA A 18 -24.84 22.76 -0.65
N SER A 19 -25.16 24.01 -0.26
CA SER A 19 -26.46 24.39 0.28
C SER A 19 -27.44 24.74 -0.84
N ALA A 20 -28.00 23.72 -1.50
CA ALA A 20 -29.12 23.92 -2.40
C ALA A 20 -30.38 24.29 -1.57
N ASP A 21 -30.57 25.59 -1.32
CA ASP A 21 -31.72 26.27 -0.69
C ASP A 21 -32.17 25.79 0.72
N LYS A 22 -31.54 24.76 1.26
CA LYS A 22 -31.85 24.19 2.57
C LYS A 22 -31.15 24.97 3.68
N LYS A 23 -31.91 25.40 4.69
CA LYS A 23 -31.40 26.07 5.91
C LYS A 23 -30.49 25.18 6.75
N PHE A 24 -30.66 23.86 6.67
CA PHE A 24 -29.85 22.87 7.37
C PHE A 24 -29.39 21.81 6.37
N ILE A 25 -28.09 21.51 6.39
CA ILE A 25 -27.48 20.46 5.58
C ILE A 25 -26.95 19.42 6.54
N THR A 26 -27.30 18.16 6.31
CA THR A 26 -26.74 17.06 7.10
C THR A 26 -25.30 16.79 6.66
N LYS A 27 -24.49 16.25 7.57
CA LYS A 27 -23.09 15.87 7.25
C LYS A 27 -23.02 14.94 6.03
N ALA A 28 -24.00 14.04 5.90
CA ALA A 28 -24.12 13.11 4.77
C ALA A 28 -24.33 13.82 3.42
N GLU A 29 -25.16 14.85 3.36
CA GLU A 29 -25.39 15.64 2.14
C GLU A 29 -24.14 16.43 1.74
N LEU A 30 -23.40 16.96 2.71
CA LEU A 30 -22.13 17.66 2.48
C LEU A 30 -21.05 16.71 1.91
N GLU A 31 -20.96 15.49 2.43
CA GLU A 31 -20.01 14.49 1.92
C GLU A 31 -20.42 13.97 0.54
N ALA A 32 -21.72 13.76 0.29
CA ALA A 32 -22.23 13.39 -1.03
C ALA A 32 -21.93 14.46 -2.09
N ALA A 33 -22.12 15.74 -1.76
CA ALA A 33 -21.78 16.85 -2.66
C ALA A 33 -20.29 16.90 -3.01
N LYS A 34 -19.40 16.62 -2.04
CA LYS A 34 -17.95 16.53 -2.27
C LYS A 34 -17.58 15.35 -3.18
N LEU A 35 -18.19 14.19 -2.98
CA LEU A 35 -17.98 13.01 -3.81
C LEU A 35 -18.44 13.23 -5.26
N LEU A 36 -19.55 13.94 -5.46
CA LEU A 36 -20.03 14.30 -6.79
C LEU A 36 -19.07 15.25 -7.51
N LYS A 37 -18.55 16.28 -6.82
CA LYS A 37 -17.54 17.19 -7.38
C LYS A 37 -16.28 16.42 -7.80
N LEU A 38 -15.81 15.49 -6.96
CA LEU A 38 -14.62 14.68 -7.26
C LEU A 38 -14.81 13.81 -8.51
N ARG A 39 -15.97 13.15 -8.65
CA ARG A 39 -16.27 12.30 -9.81
C ARG A 39 -16.39 13.11 -11.11
N ALA A 40 -16.99 14.30 -11.05
CA ALA A 40 -17.09 15.18 -12.20
C ALA A 40 -15.71 15.64 -12.67
N GLU A 41 -14.82 16.00 -11.74
CA GLU A 41 -13.43 16.39 -12.04
C GLU A 41 -12.62 15.23 -12.65
N GLU A 42 -12.78 14.00 -12.14
CA GLU A 42 -12.15 12.80 -12.70
C GLU A 42 -12.59 12.54 -14.16
N GLU A 43 -13.89 12.69 -14.45
CA GLU A 43 -14.41 12.55 -15.81
C GLU A 43 -13.88 13.64 -16.75
N GLU A 44 -13.73 14.87 -16.27
CA GLU A 44 -13.11 15.95 -17.03
C GLU A 44 -11.63 15.67 -17.30
N GLU A 45 -10.89 15.14 -16.32
CA GLU A 45 -9.50 14.76 -16.51
C GLU A 45 -9.37 13.63 -17.53
N ARG A 46 -10.26 12.62 -17.49
CA ARG A 46 -10.31 11.57 -18.51
C ARG A 46 -10.61 12.12 -19.91
N LYS A 47 -11.52 13.10 -20.02
CA LYS A 47 -11.80 13.78 -21.29
C LYS A 47 -10.60 14.59 -21.78
N ARG A 48 -9.90 15.31 -20.90
CA ARG A 48 -8.66 16.06 -21.25
C ARG A 48 -7.55 15.13 -21.72
N LYS A 49 -7.35 14.00 -21.04
CA LYS A 49 -6.38 12.96 -21.46
C LYS A 49 -6.77 12.30 -22.79
N ALA A 50 -8.06 12.12 -23.05
CA ALA A 50 -8.56 11.56 -24.30
C ALA A 50 -8.43 12.53 -25.50
N CYS A 51 -8.53 13.84 -25.26
CA CYS A 51 -8.41 14.87 -26.31
C CYS A 51 -6.97 15.31 -26.59
N HIS A 52 -5.96 14.76 -25.93
CA HIS A 52 -4.55 15.05 -26.20
C HIS A 52 -3.86 13.88 -26.91
N PRO A 53 -4.02 13.71 -28.25
CA PRO A 53 -3.17 12.81 -28.99
C PRO A 53 -1.79 13.47 -29.17
N LEU A 54 -0.73 12.67 -28.95
CA LEU A 54 0.67 12.91 -29.30
C LEU A 54 1.47 13.95 -28.49
N HIS A 55 2.20 13.45 -27.49
CA HIS A 55 3.65 13.71 -27.47
C HIS A 55 4.37 12.36 -27.42
N ASP A 56 4.53 11.82 -28.62
CA ASP A 56 5.43 10.73 -28.93
C ASP A 56 6.87 11.28 -28.85
N LYS A 57 7.58 11.00 -27.74
CA LYS A 57 9.04 11.07 -27.69
C LYS A 57 9.58 9.92 -26.85
N LEU A 58 9.95 8.88 -27.60
CA LEU A 58 11.04 7.96 -27.36
C LEU A 58 12.17 8.54 -26.48
N CYS A 59 12.50 7.83 -25.42
CA CYS A 59 13.87 7.70 -24.92
C CYS A 59 14.13 6.23 -24.60
N SER A 60 14.26 5.46 -25.68
CA SER A 60 15.14 4.30 -25.73
C SER A 60 16.55 4.75 -25.38
N VAL A 61 17.09 4.29 -24.27
CA VAL A 61 18.54 4.33 -24.04
C VAL A 61 19.12 3.08 -24.72
N PRO A 62 19.96 3.21 -25.76
CA PRO A 62 20.72 2.08 -26.29
C PRO A 62 21.99 1.93 -25.46
N VAL A 63 22.13 0.84 -24.72
CA VAL A 63 23.40 0.45 -24.11
C VAL A 63 24.00 -0.69 -24.96
N PRO A 64 25.25 -0.56 -25.45
CA PRO A 64 25.85 -1.50 -26.40
C PRO A 64 26.27 -2.83 -25.74
N PRO A 65 26.35 -3.94 -26.50
CA PRO A 65 26.94 -5.19 -26.05
C PRO A 65 28.47 -5.20 -26.28
N SER A 66 29.17 -6.01 -25.50
CA SER A 66 30.59 -6.41 -25.64
C SER A 66 31.60 -5.66 -24.76
N GLN A 67 31.95 -6.26 -23.63
CA GLN A 67 33.33 -6.70 -23.44
C GLN A 67 33.41 -7.80 -22.36
N ALA A 68 33.92 -8.95 -22.79
CA ALA A 68 34.31 -10.06 -21.96
C ALA A 68 35.45 -9.67 -21.01
N CYS A 69 35.39 -10.14 -19.76
CA CYS A 69 36.57 -10.30 -18.90
C CYS A 69 36.70 -11.80 -18.60
N PRO A 70 37.78 -12.46 -19.04
CA PRO A 70 38.06 -13.85 -18.72
C PRO A 70 38.76 -13.94 -17.35
N LEU A 71 38.62 -15.11 -16.71
CA LEU A 71 39.31 -15.59 -15.49
C LEU A 71 38.49 -15.57 -14.21
N CYS A 72 37.79 -16.68 -14.00
CA CYS A 72 37.56 -17.29 -12.70
C CYS A 72 37.28 -18.78 -12.93
N VAL A 73 38.29 -19.47 -13.46
CA VAL A 73 38.36 -20.93 -13.43
C VAL A 73 39.00 -21.29 -12.10
N GLN A 74 38.24 -21.95 -11.22
CA GLN A 74 38.81 -22.98 -10.35
C GLN A 74 37.68 -23.84 -9.80
N GLU A 75 37.52 -24.99 -10.47
CA GLU A 75 36.89 -26.20 -9.98
C GLU A 75 37.51 -26.63 -8.65
N LEU A 76 36.68 -26.92 -7.65
CA LEU A 76 36.98 -27.97 -6.69
C LEU A 76 35.76 -28.86 -6.50
N LYS A 77 35.96 -30.08 -6.98
CA LYS A 77 35.09 -31.24 -6.99
C LYS A 77 35.26 -32.01 -5.68
N ARG A 78 34.20 -32.20 -4.89
CA ARG A 78 34.09 -33.36 -3.98
C ARG A 78 32.66 -33.88 -3.95
N LYS A 79 32.58 -35.21 -4.06
CA LYS A 79 31.39 -36.06 -4.18
C LYS A 79 30.63 -36.15 -2.86
N GLY A 80 29.36 -36.54 -3.00
CA GLY A 80 28.32 -36.50 -1.98
C GLY A 80 28.42 -37.51 -0.83
N ILE A 81 27.47 -37.35 0.08
CA ILE A 81 26.98 -38.37 1.00
C ILE A 81 25.46 -38.24 1.00
N SER A 82 24.82 -39.40 0.88
CA SER A 82 23.40 -39.72 0.82
C SER A 82 22.66 -39.55 2.15
N ASP A 83 21.37 -39.24 2.04
CA ASP A 83 20.22 -39.65 2.86
C ASP A 83 20.33 -39.87 4.37
N ALA A 84 19.51 -39.11 5.12
CA ALA A 84 18.89 -39.36 6.44
C ALA A 84 18.73 -37.99 7.15
N VAL A 85 17.58 -37.51 7.64
CA VAL A 85 16.28 -38.10 7.97
C VAL A 85 15.29 -36.95 8.18
N GLU A 86 14.06 -37.14 7.70
CA GLU A 86 12.85 -36.44 8.15
C GLU A 86 12.71 -36.51 9.68
N ALA A 87 12.37 -35.40 10.33
CA ALA A 87 11.44 -35.32 11.47
C ALA A 87 11.50 -33.97 12.21
N ILE A 88 10.91 -32.90 11.66
CA ILE A 88 10.20 -31.85 12.44
C ILE A 88 9.05 -31.29 11.60
N THR A 89 8.06 -32.12 11.30
CA THR A 89 6.75 -31.70 10.76
C THR A 89 5.68 -32.04 11.79
N ALA A 90 5.53 -31.20 12.82
CA ALA A 90 4.39 -31.30 13.74
C ALA A 90 4.16 -30.02 14.55
N ALA A 91 4.05 -28.87 13.92
CA ALA A 91 3.26 -27.77 14.46
C ALA A 91 2.94 -26.74 13.38
N LYS A 92 1.63 -26.62 13.09
CA LYS A 92 0.96 -25.43 12.57
C LYS A 92 0.85 -25.29 11.05
N GLN A 93 -0.03 -26.10 10.46
CA GLN A 93 -0.71 -25.70 9.23
C GLN A 93 -2.21 -25.99 9.34
N ALA A 94 -2.96 -24.93 9.65
CA ALA A 94 -4.36 -24.80 9.29
C ALA A 94 -4.69 -23.31 9.19
N ARG A 95 -4.18 -22.65 8.16
CA ARG A 95 -4.83 -21.48 7.54
C ARG A 95 -4.61 -21.56 6.03
N PRO A 96 -5.67 -21.82 5.24
CA PRO A 96 -5.55 -21.77 3.79
C PRO A 96 -5.56 -20.30 3.32
N ASN A 97 -4.90 -20.03 2.20
CA ASN A 97 -5.03 -18.84 1.34
C ASN A 97 -4.02 -17.69 1.48
N SER A 98 -2.87 -17.83 2.16
CA SER A 98 -1.79 -16.81 2.05
C SER A 98 -0.78 -17.09 0.92
N SER A 99 -0.52 -18.36 0.58
CA SER A 99 0.50 -18.70 -0.42
C SER A 99 0.08 -18.32 -1.84
N ALA A 100 -1.20 -18.52 -2.19
CA ALA A 100 -1.71 -18.22 -3.53
C ALA A 100 -1.69 -16.71 -3.86
N GLN A 101 -1.92 -15.86 -2.86
CA GLN A 101 -1.82 -14.40 -3.05
C GLN A 101 -0.37 -13.95 -3.24
N ALA A 102 0.57 -14.57 -2.51
CA ALA A 102 1.98 -14.24 -2.63
C ALA A 102 2.52 -14.58 -4.03
N GLU A 103 2.20 -15.76 -4.57
CA GLU A 103 2.69 -16.17 -5.89
C GLU A 103 2.19 -15.28 -7.04
N LEU A 104 0.95 -14.78 -6.95
CA LEU A 104 0.39 -13.89 -7.98
C LEU A 104 0.96 -12.46 -7.90
N LEU A 105 1.45 -12.04 -6.72
CA LEU A 105 2.03 -10.72 -6.48
C LEU A 105 3.55 -10.65 -6.70
N LEU A 106 4.25 -11.79 -6.80
CA LEU A 106 5.68 -11.86 -7.10
C LEU A 106 6.10 -11.12 -8.39
N PRO A 107 5.34 -11.17 -9.50
CA PRO A 107 5.69 -10.41 -10.70
C PRO A 107 5.43 -8.91 -10.56
N ALA A 108 4.56 -8.52 -9.63
CA ALA A 108 4.09 -7.15 -9.48
C ALA A 108 4.97 -6.30 -8.55
N LEU A 109 5.67 -6.92 -7.59
CA LEU A 109 6.50 -6.23 -6.62
C LEU A 109 7.95 -6.69 -6.72
N SER A 110 8.86 -5.74 -6.92
CA SER A 110 10.29 -6.06 -6.93
C SER A 110 10.78 -6.41 -5.52
N LYS A 111 11.88 -7.18 -5.42
CA LYS A 111 12.49 -7.57 -4.14
C LYS A 111 12.83 -6.34 -3.27
N GLU A 112 13.26 -5.25 -3.90
CA GLU A 112 13.62 -4.00 -3.23
C GLU A 112 12.41 -3.31 -2.61
N GLU A 113 11.25 -3.35 -3.27
CA GLU A 113 10.02 -2.78 -2.73
C GLU A 113 9.51 -3.55 -1.53
N VAL A 114 9.60 -4.88 -1.57
CA VAL A 114 9.26 -5.73 -0.42
C VAL A 114 10.15 -5.39 0.77
N ILE A 115 11.47 -5.26 0.56
CA ILE A 115 12.41 -4.85 1.61
C ILE A 115 12.09 -3.45 2.13
N ARG A 116 11.79 -2.49 1.24
CA ARG A 116 11.44 -1.12 1.64
C ARG A 116 10.20 -1.10 2.53
N ARG A 117 9.15 -1.85 2.16
CA ARG A 117 7.92 -1.96 2.96
C ARG A 117 8.18 -2.63 4.30
N LEU A 118 8.95 -3.73 4.33
CA LEU A 118 9.34 -4.39 5.59
C LEU A 118 10.10 -3.43 6.52
N ARG A 119 11.06 -2.66 5.99
CA ARG A 119 11.79 -1.65 6.78
C ARG A 119 10.87 -0.54 7.30
N ALA A 120 9.89 -0.09 6.50
CA ALA A 120 8.90 0.89 6.93
C ALA A 120 8.02 0.36 8.07
N LEU A 121 7.72 -0.94 8.08
CA LEU A 121 7.04 -1.64 9.16
C LEU A 121 7.97 -2.03 10.33
N GLY A 122 9.25 -1.63 10.30
CA GLY A 122 10.24 -1.98 11.33
C GLY A 122 10.63 -3.46 11.37
N GLN A 123 10.29 -4.24 10.33
CA GLN A 123 10.59 -5.67 10.24
C GLN A 123 11.97 -5.92 9.62
N PRO A 124 12.67 -7.01 9.99
CA PRO A 124 13.93 -7.39 9.36
C PRO A 124 13.79 -7.53 7.83
N ALA A 125 14.76 -6.98 7.09
CA ALA A 125 14.73 -6.97 5.63
C ALA A 125 14.66 -8.39 5.05
N THR A 126 15.49 -9.30 5.59
CA THR A 126 15.62 -10.69 5.15
C THR A 126 15.94 -11.58 6.35
N LEU A 127 15.25 -12.69 6.53
CA LEU A 127 15.63 -13.72 7.51
C LEU A 127 16.64 -14.72 6.93
N PHE A 128 17.33 -15.45 7.79
CA PHE A 128 18.29 -16.48 7.35
C PHE A 128 17.56 -17.60 6.60
N ALA A 129 18.08 -18.00 5.45
CA ALA A 129 17.50 -19.00 4.55
C ALA A 129 16.06 -18.67 4.07
N GLU A 130 15.64 -17.41 4.09
CA GLU A 130 14.35 -16.97 3.56
C GLU A 130 14.42 -16.71 2.05
N GLU A 131 13.56 -17.38 1.28
CA GLU A 131 13.37 -17.11 -0.14
C GLU A 131 12.48 -15.88 -0.38
N ASP A 132 12.50 -15.32 -1.59
CA ASP A 132 11.73 -14.11 -1.92
C ASP A 132 10.22 -14.30 -1.75
N VAL A 133 9.72 -15.49 -2.02
CA VAL A 133 8.30 -15.85 -1.85
C VAL A 133 7.90 -15.80 -0.38
N ASP A 134 8.75 -16.34 0.50
CA ASP A 134 8.48 -16.37 1.94
C ASP A 134 8.57 -14.98 2.55
N ARG A 135 9.51 -14.16 2.06
CA ARG A 135 9.59 -12.75 2.42
C ARG A 135 8.32 -11.98 2.06
N LEU A 136 7.76 -12.22 0.87
CA LEU A 136 6.51 -11.60 0.45
C LEU A 136 5.33 -12.06 1.30
N LYS A 137 5.24 -13.37 1.60
CA LYS A 137 4.23 -13.90 2.53
C LYS A 137 4.31 -13.22 3.89
N ARG A 138 5.52 -13.01 4.41
CA ARG A 138 5.77 -12.32 5.67
C ARG A 138 5.31 -10.87 5.61
N LEU A 139 5.66 -10.14 4.54
CA LEU A 139 5.17 -8.77 4.33
C LEU A 139 3.64 -8.70 4.36
N LEU A 140 2.95 -9.55 3.57
CA LEU A 140 1.49 -9.57 3.52
C LEU A 140 0.85 -9.91 4.87
N LYS A 141 1.52 -10.72 5.69
CA LYS A 141 1.07 -11.04 7.04
C LYS A 141 1.25 -9.84 7.97
N SER A 142 2.40 -9.19 7.96
CA SER A 142 2.67 -8.00 8.77
C SER A 142 1.76 -6.83 8.40
N GLU A 143 1.50 -6.60 7.10
CA GLU A 143 0.55 -5.58 6.63
C GLU A 143 -0.87 -5.82 7.20
N LYS A 144 -1.31 -7.08 7.28
CA LYS A 144 -2.62 -7.46 7.87
C LYS A 144 -2.65 -7.29 9.39
N GLU A 145 -1.57 -7.63 10.08
CA GLU A 145 -1.49 -7.52 11.55
C GLU A 145 -1.54 -6.06 12.01
N VAL A 146 -0.81 -5.17 11.33
CA VAL A 146 -0.82 -3.73 11.64
C VAL A 146 -2.22 -3.12 11.50
N THR A 147 -2.98 -3.51 10.47
CA THR A 147 -4.37 -3.01 10.32
C THR A 147 -5.32 -3.48 11.42
N VAL A 148 -5.12 -4.67 11.97
CA VAL A 148 -6.00 -5.24 13.00
C VAL A 148 -5.71 -4.66 14.38
N GLU A 149 -4.46 -4.28 14.68
CA GLU A 149 -4.11 -3.65 15.96
C GLU A 149 -4.81 -2.30 16.15
N ASP A 150 -5.00 -1.52 15.08
CA ASP A 150 -5.75 -0.26 15.14
C ASP A 150 -7.25 -0.49 15.42
N GLU A 151 -7.86 -1.51 14.81
CA GLU A 151 -9.27 -1.88 15.07
C GLU A 151 -9.48 -2.44 16.48
N ASN A 152 -8.50 -3.17 17.01
CA ASN A 152 -8.56 -3.77 18.35
C ASN A 152 -8.09 -2.82 19.46
N ARG A 153 -7.69 -1.59 19.14
CA ARG A 153 -7.36 -0.53 20.10
C ARG A 153 -8.61 0.10 20.73
N GLY A 154 -9.65 -0.70 20.94
CA GLY A 154 -10.90 -0.35 21.62
C GLY A 154 -10.68 -0.21 23.13
N GLY A 155 -10.09 0.90 23.56
CA GLY A 155 -9.82 1.19 24.96
C GLY A 155 -10.31 2.55 25.46
N GLN A 156 -10.90 3.37 24.60
CA GLN A 156 -11.40 4.70 24.96
C GLN A 156 -12.92 4.74 24.83
N GLN A 157 -13.61 3.91 25.60
CA GLN A 157 -15.02 4.17 25.87
C GLN A 157 -15.07 5.29 26.90
N GLU A 158 -15.68 6.43 26.54
CA GLU A 158 -15.92 7.51 27.48
C GLU A 158 -16.72 6.97 28.66
N ASN A 159 -16.30 7.36 29.87
CA ASN A 159 -16.92 6.88 31.09
C ASN A 159 -18.26 7.60 31.27
N LEU A 160 -19.32 7.08 30.63
CA LEU A 160 -20.67 7.65 30.59
C LEU A 160 -21.20 8.09 31.97
N LEU A 161 -20.85 7.34 33.03
CA LEU A 161 -21.18 7.71 34.41
C LEU A 161 -20.60 9.06 34.84
N ARG A 162 -19.40 9.39 34.38
CA ARG A 162 -18.72 10.65 34.68
C ARG A 162 -19.25 11.83 33.84
N GLU A 163 -19.88 11.56 32.70
CA GLU A 163 -20.54 12.58 31.89
C GLU A 163 -21.89 12.97 32.45
N LEU A 164 -22.68 11.98 32.90
CA LEU A 164 -23.97 12.22 33.56
C LEU A 164 -23.85 12.97 34.89
N GLN A 165 -22.69 12.90 35.56
CA GLN A 165 -22.43 13.66 36.79
C GLN A 165 -21.96 15.11 36.53
N LYS A 166 -21.63 15.46 35.29
CA LYS A 166 -21.20 16.83 34.92
C LYS A 166 -22.35 17.72 34.44
N THR A 167 -23.48 17.12 34.07
CA THR A 167 -24.74 17.80 33.73
C THR A 167 -25.55 18.08 34.98
#